data_AF-A0A6J1RA19-F1
#
_entry.id   AF-A0A6J1RA19-F1
#
_cell.length_a   1.000
_cell.length_b   1.000
_cell.length_c   1.000
_cell.angle_alpha   90.00
_cell.angle_beta   90.00
_cell.angle_gamma   90.00
#
_symmetry.space_group_name_H-M   'P 1'
#
loop_
_entity.id
_entity.type
_entity.pdbx_description
1 polymer ?
#
loop_
_entity_poly.entity_id
_entity_poly.type
_entity_poly.pdbx_seq_one_letter_code
_entity_poly.pdbx_strand_id
1 'polypeptide(L)'
;LLQYKSEKCKITFDIIPSATKAVYERYGVDKYLYAIGLSVDPDYRGYGLGKDILKIRDLIGPMYGVSATSTAFTSIMAQKSAAGAGFEEFSKKNFTDLVDKNGKEYFPG
;
A
#
# COMPACT_ATOMS: atom_id res chain seq x y z
N LEU A 1 10.42 3.71 19.51
CA LEU A 1 10.61 4.26 18.15
C LEU A 1 11.48 3.29 17.36
N LEU A 2 11.05 2.89 16.16
CA LEU A 2 11.87 2.07 15.27
C LEU A 2 13.10 2.87 14.82
N GLN A 3 14.29 2.34 15.07
CA GLN A 3 15.54 2.97 14.64
C GLN A 3 15.97 2.36 13.31
N TYR A 4 15.79 3.10 12.21
CA TYR A 4 16.22 2.67 10.88
C TYR A 4 17.73 2.91 10.71
N LYS A 5 18.45 1.91 10.18
CA LYS A 5 19.88 2.03 9.83
C LYS A 5 20.13 2.76 8.51
N SER A 6 19.11 2.86 7.65
CA SER A 6 19.20 3.46 6.32
C SER A 6 18.24 4.63 6.22
N GLU A 7 18.76 5.79 5.83
CA GLU A 7 17.96 6.99 5.58
C GLU A 7 16.92 6.74 4.47
N LYS A 8 17.30 6.00 3.41
CA LYS A 8 16.36 5.62 2.34
C LYS A 8 15.20 4.76 2.86
N CYS A 9 15.51 3.82 3.75
CA CYS A 9 14.48 2.98 4.37
C CYS A 9 13.55 3.84 5.24
N LYS A 10 14.12 4.70 6.09
CA LYS A 10 13.35 5.65 6.89
C LYS A 10 12.40 6.49 6.04
N ILE A 11 12.92 7.15 5.00
CA ILE A 11 12.12 7.97 4.07
C ILE A 11 11.00 7.15 3.43
N THR A 12 11.29 5.92 2.99
CA THR A 12 10.29 5.04 2.37
C THR A 12 9.15 4.73 3.35
N PHE A 13 9.48 4.40 4.60
CA PHE A 13 8.51 4.07 5.64
C PHE A 13 7.82 5.28 6.27
N ASP A 14 8.38 6.48 6.10
CA ASP A 14 7.73 7.73 6.49
C ASP A 14 6.71 8.17 5.43
N ILE A 15 7.01 7.99 4.14
CA ILE A 15 6.16 8.48 3.03
C ILE A 15 5.09 7.46 2.63
N ILE A 16 5.44 6.21 2.35
CA ILE A 16 4.51 5.26 1.71
C ILE A 16 3.41 4.80 2.68
N PRO A 17 3.71 4.33 3.91
CA PRO A 17 2.69 3.93 4.87
C PRO A 17 1.90 5.10 5.45
N SER A 18 2.42 6.34 5.45
CA SER A 18 1.65 7.48 5.95
C SER A 18 0.47 7.82 5.04
N ALA A 19 0.60 7.58 3.74
CA ALA A 19 -0.49 7.79 2.77
C ALA A 19 -1.75 6.97 3.06
N THR A 20 -1.62 5.82 3.74
CA THR A 20 -2.78 4.95 4.05
C THR A 20 -3.52 5.37 5.31
N LYS A 21 -2.95 6.23 6.17
CA LYS A 21 -3.55 6.64 7.45
C LYS A 21 -4.86 7.43 7.30
N ALA A 22 -5.11 8.04 6.14
CA ALA A 22 -6.37 8.73 5.87
C ALA A 22 -7.62 7.83 5.97
N VAL A 23 -7.42 6.51 5.92
CA VAL A 23 -8.46 5.50 6.16
C VAL A 23 -9.14 5.64 7.53
N TYR A 24 -8.40 6.09 8.56
CA TYR A 24 -8.92 6.29 9.90
C TYR A 24 -10.05 7.33 9.91
N GLU A 25 -9.78 8.52 9.36
CA GLU A 25 -10.75 9.61 9.30
C GLU A 25 -11.90 9.29 8.33
N ARG A 26 -11.60 8.71 7.17
CA ARG A 26 -12.61 8.43 6.15
C ARG A 26 -13.68 7.44 6.62
N TYR A 27 -13.28 6.39 7.32
CA TYR A 27 -14.20 5.33 7.74
C TYR A 27 -14.54 5.36 9.23
N GLY A 28 -13.97 6.30 10.00
CA GLY A 28 -14.17 6.36 11.45
C GLY A 28 -13.71 5.10 12.17
N VAL A 29 -12.68 4.44 11.65
CA VAL A 29 -12.11 3.21 12.24
C VAL A 29 -10.92 3.55 13.14
N ASP A 30 -10.62 2.69 14.10
CA ASP A 30 -9.46 2.78 14.98
C ASP A 30 -8.30 1.85 14.57
N LYS A 31 -8.59 0.89 13.68
CA LYS A 31 -7.64 -0.04 13.07
C LYS A 31 -8.06 -0.41 11.65
N TYR A 32 -7.09 -0.73 10.81
CA TYR A 32 -7.30 -1.22 9.45
C TYR A 32 -6.22 -2.24 9.09
N LEU A 33 -6.55 -3.13 8.15
CA LEU A 33 -5.60 -4.11 7.64
C LEU A 33 -4.68 -3.43 6.62
N TYR A 34 -3.40 -3.40 6.93
CA TYR A 34 -2.33 -2.86 6.08
C TYR A 34 -1.37 -3.97 5.64
N ALA A 35 -0.70 -3.78 4.51
CA ALA A 35 0.36 -4.67 4.07
C ALA A 35 1.52 -3.90 3.43
N ILE A 36 2.71 -4.50 3.50
CA ILE A 36 3.91 -4.01 2.84
C ILE A 36 4.29 -5.02 1.75
N GLY A 37 4.11 -4.60 0.50
CA GLY A 37 4.40 -5.44 -0.66
C GLY A 37 3.24 -6.36 -1.05
N LEU A 38 3.26 -6.71 -2.34
CA LEU A 38 2.45 -7.73 -2.97
C LEU A 38 3.35 -8.41 -3.99
N SER A 39 3.62 -9.70 -3.79
CA SER A 39 4.54 -10.45 -4.62
C SER A 39 3.88 -11.72 -5.13
N VAL A 40 4.12 -12.01 -6.40
CA VAL A 40 3.78 -13.27 -7.04
C VAL A 40 5.01 -13.70 -7.81
N ASP A 41 5.46 -14.92 -7.53
CA ASP A 41 6.57 -15.54 -8.21
C ASP A 41 6.30 -15.55 -9.74
N PRO A 42 7.30 -15.21 -10.58
CA PRO A 42 7.14 -15.16 -12.03
C PRO A 42 6.47 -16.37 -12.67
N ASP A 43 6.77 -17.58 -12.19
CA ASP A 43 6.24 -18.85 -12.73
C ASP A 43 4.74 -19.01 -12.50
N TYR A 44 4.18 -18.22 -11.57
CA TYR A 44 2.77 -18.23 -11.21
C TYR A 44 2.04 -16.93 -11.59
N ARG A 45 2.64 -16.10 -12.45
CA ARG A 45 1.94 -14.95 -13.03
C ARG A 45 0.91 -15.41 -14.06
N GLY A 46 -0.09 -14.57 -14.33
CA GLY A 46 -1.19 -14.89 -15.26
C GLY A 46 -2.36 -15.65 -14.61
N TYR A 47 -2.16 -16.33 -13.48
CA TYR A 47 -3.23 -17.02 -12.76
C TYR A 47 -4.15 -16.11 -11.93
N GLY A 48 -3.88 -14.81 -11.86
CA GLY A 48 -4.69 -13.88 -11.06
C GLY A 48 -4.38 -13.84 -9.56
N LEU A 49 -3.32 -14.53 -9.10
CA LEU A 49 -2.98 -14.68 -7.68
C LEU A 49 -2.83 -13.36 -6.92
N GLY A 50 -2.31 -12.31 -7.55
CA GLY A 50 -2.17 -11.00 -6.90
C GLY A 50 -3.53 -10.41 -6.47
N LYS A 51 -4.57 -10.59 -7.29
CA LYS A 51 -5.94 -10.21 -6.96
C LYS A 51 -6.51 -11.12 -5.87
N ASP A 52 -6.29 -12.43 -5.99
CA ASP A 52 -6.88 -13.39 -5.05
C ASP A 52 -6.28 -13.23 -3.64
N ILE A 53 -4.98 -12.96 -3.52
CA ILE A 53 -4.32 -12.57 -2.26
C ILE A 53 -5.02 -11.36 -1.62
N LEU A 54 -5.39 -10.36 -2.42
CA LEU A 54 -6.08 -9.17 -1.91
C LEU A 54 -7.52 -9.48 -1.48
N LYS A 55 -8.25 -10.31 -2.24
CA LYS A 55 -9.62 -10.71 -1.91
C LYS A 55 -9.73 -11.53 -0.62
N ILE A 56 -8.68 -12.26 -0.25
CA ILE A 56 -8.64 -12.98 1.04
C ILE A 56 -8.83 -12.02 2.23
N ARG A 57 -8.54 -10.72 2.06
CA ARG A 57 -8.75 -9.72 3.11
C ARG A 57 -10.22 -9.54 3.50
N ASP A 58 -11.16 -9.81 2.60
CA ASP A 58 -12.60 -9.78 2.89
C ASP A 58 -13.00 -10.88 3.89
N LEU A 59 -12.20 -11.95 3.98
CA LEU A 59 -12.36 -13.01 4.97
C LEU A 59 -11.57 -12.69 6.24
N ILE A 60 -10.29 -12.30 6.10
CA ILE A 60 -9.40 -12.06 7.24
C ILE A 60 -9.86 -10.88 8.09
N GLY A 61 -10.22 -9.75 7.47
CA GLY A 61 -10.62 -8.53 8.19
C GLY A 61 -11.72 -8.81 9.22
N PRO A 62 -12.89 -9.33 8.81
CA PRO A 62 -13.99 -9.66 9.71
C PRO A 62 -13.62 -10.64 10.83
N MET A 63 -12.79 -11.66 10.54
CA MET A 63 -12.35 -12.63 11.58
C MET A 63 -11.61 -11.98 12.75
N TYR A 64 -10.94 -10.84 12.52
CA TYR A 64 -10.22 -10.09 13.56
C TYR A 64 -10.92 -8.78 13.94
N GLY A 65 -12.19 -8.61 13.54
CA GLY A 65 -12.98 -7.41 13.78
C GLY A 65 -12.34 -6.16 13.15
N VAL A 66 -11.71 -6.30 11.99
CA VAL A 66 -11.10 -5.22 11.19
C VAL A 66 -11.96 -4.97 9.97
N SER A 67 -12.67 -3.84 9.93
CA SER A 67 -13.68 -3.53 8.91
C SER A 67 -13.12 -2.81 7.67
N ALA A 68 -11.87 -2.34 7.72
CA ALA A 68 -11.24 -1.59 6.63
C ALA A 68 -9.87 -2.17 6.26
N THR A 69 -9.51 -2.10 4.98
CA THR A 69 -8.14 -2.34 4.51
C THR A 69 -7.68 -1.20 3.63
N SER A 70 -6.40 -0.85 3.73
CA SER A 70 -5.78 0.18 2.89
C SER A 70 -4.32 -0.18 2.64
N THR A 71 -3.83 0.08 1.43
CA THR A 71 -2.45 -0.22 1.03
C THR A 71 -2.05 0.77 -0.06
N ALA A 72 -0.85 1.34 0.05
CA ALA A 72 -0.28 2.15 -1.02
C ALA A 72 0.28 1.22 -2.10
N PHE A 73 -0.37 1.17 -3.27
CA PHE A 73 0.05 0.33 -4.39
C PHE A 73 1.00 1.11 -5.33
N THR A 74 2.30 0.82 -5.24
CA THR A 74 3.35 1.58 -5.93
C THR A 74 3.69 1.11 -7.34
N SER A 75 3.32 -0.13 -7.71
CA SER A 75 3.52 -0.65 -9.07
C SER A 75 2.20 -0.72 -9.84
N ILE A 76 2.27 -0.55 -11.16
CA ILE A 76 1.11 -0.64 -12.06
C ILE A 76 0.42 -2.00 -11.93
N MET A 77 1.20 -3.09 -11.81
CA MET A 77 0.67 -4.44 -11.65
C MET A 77 -0.10 -4.61 -10.33
N ALA A 78 0.40 -4.02 -9.24
CA ALA A 78 -0.28 -4.05 -7.96
C ALA A 78 -1.55 -3.18 -7.97
N GLN A 79 -1.52 -2.00 -8.59
CA GLN A 79 -2.70 -1.14 -8.80
C GLN A 79 -3.80 -1.86 -9.57
N LYS A 80 -3.46 -2.53 -10.68
CA LYS A 80 -4.42 -3.35 -11.45
C LYS A 80 -5.00 -4.50 -10.62
N SER A 81 -4.17 -5.16 -9.82
CA SER A 81 -4.63 -6.25 -8.94
C SER A 81 -5.60 -5.74 -7.87
N ALA A 82 -5.31 -4.57 -7.28
CA ALA A 82 -6.17 -3.94 -6.29
C ALA A 82 -7.52 -3.50 -6.88
N ALA A 83 -7.50 -2.83 -8.03
CA ALA A 83 -8.73 -2.46 -8.74
C ALA A 83 -9.58 -3.70 -9.07
N GLY A 84 -8.95 -4.78 -9.57
CA GLY A 84 -9.64 -6.05 -9.82
C GLY A 84 -10.13 -6.79 -8.57
N ALA A 85 -9.61 -6.43 -7.40
CA ALA A 85 -10.07 -6.93 -6.10
C ALA A 85 -11.16 -6.04 -5.47
N GLY A 86 -11.53 -4.92 -6.11
CA GLY A 86 -12.59 -4.02 -5.63
C GLY A 86 -12.11 -2.87 -4.73
N PHE A 87 -10.80 -2.60 -4.67
CA PHE A 87 -10.29 -1.44 -3.95
C PHE A 87 -10.69 -0.15 -4.68
N GLU A 88 -11.09 0.87 -3.93
CA GLU A 88 -11.23 2.24 -4.45
C GLU A 88 -9.88 2.98 -4.44
N GLU A 89 -9.63 3.83 -5.45
CA GLU A 89 -8.51 4.77 -5.42
C GLU A 89 -8.90 5.96 -4.54
N PHE A 90 -8.34 6.00 -3.33
CA PHE A 90 -8.60 7.09 -2.39
C PHE A 90 -7.70 8.32 -2.63
N SER A 91 -6.43 8.07 -2.93
CA SER A 91 -5.45 9.12 -3.21
C SER A 91 -4.40 8.63 -4.20
N LYS A 92 -3.83 9.58 -4.93
CA LYS A 92 -2.78 9.33 -5.91
C LYS A 92 -1.72 10.40 -5.80
N LYS A 93 -0.45 10.01 -5.86
CA LYS A 93 0.69 10.92 -5.90
C LYS A 93 1.74 10.36 -6.84
N ASN A 94 2.32 11.21 -7.69
CA ASN A 94 3.40 10.78 -8.57
C ASN A 94 4.71 10.78 -7.79
N PHE A 95 5.64 9.89 -8.17
CA PHE A 95 6.97 9.86 -7.55
C PHE A 95 7.76 11.15 -7.77
N THR A 96 7.55 11.81 -8.91
CA THR A 96 8.15 13.12 -9.24
C THR A 96 7.71 14.23 -8.28
N ASP A 97 6.56 14.08 -7.61
CA ASP A 97 6.05 15.04 -6.63
C ASP A 97 6.58 14.77 -5.20
N LEU A 98 7.38 13.70 -5.04
CA LEU A 98 7.99 13.28 -3.78
C LEU A 98 9.46 13.70 -3.78
N VAL A 99 9.70 14.98 -3.49
CA VAL A 99 11.03 15.60 -3.48
C VAL A 99 11.47 16.02 -2.08
N ASP A 100 12.79 16.09 -1.88
CA ASP A 100 13.40 16.70 -0.71
C ASP A 100 13.31 18.24 -0.74
N LYS A 101 13.82 18.87 0.32
CA LYS A 101 13.83 20.34 0.47
C LYS A 101 14.60 21.08 -0.65
N ASN A 102 15.44 20.39 -1.41
CA ASN A 102 16.22 20.94 -2.51
C ASN A 102 15.61 20.58 -3.88
N GLY A 103 14.44 19.95 -3.92
CA GLY A 103 13.77 19.53 -5.15
C GLY A 103 14.28 18.20 -5.72
N LYS A 104 15.11 17.44 -4.99
CA LYS A 104 15.58 16.13 -5.46
C LYS A 104 14.56 15.04 -5.15
N GLU A 105 14.19 14.24 -6.14
CA GLU A 105 13.27 13.11 -5.97
C GLU A 105 13.77 12.09 -4.95
N TYR A 106 12.88 11.63 -4.07
CA TYR A 106 13.13 10.53 -3.14
C TYR A 106 13.15 9.16 -3.83
N PHE A 107 12.40 9.03 -4.93
CA PHE A 107 12.20 7.76 -5.65
C PHE A 107 12.44 7.93 -7.16
N PRO A 108 13.68 8.22 -7.58
CA PRO A 108 14.03 8.22 -9.00
C PRO A 108 13.94 6.76 -9.51
N GLY A 109 13.12 6.54 -10.54
CA GLY A 109 12.87 5.23 -11.16
C GLY A 109 14.09 4.62 -11.85
#